data_AF-A0A0Q7RIF9-F1
#
_entry.id   AF-A0A0Q7RIF9-F1
#
_cell.length_a   1.000
_cell.length_b   1.000
_cell.length_c   1.000
_cell.angle_alpha   90.00
_cell.angle_beta   90.00
_cell.angle_gamma   90.00
#
_symmetry.space_group_name_H-M   'P 1'
#
loop_
_entity.id
_entity.type
_entity.pdbx_description
1 polymer ?
#
loop_
_entity_poly.entity_id
_entity_poly.type
_entity_poly.pdbx_seq_one_letter_code
_entity_poly.pdbx_strand_id
1 'polypeptide(L)'
;MQRLFAVAAASGLLLAASAVPAAAQSTTGTIVINGSVSARCGTTPGNGSTFGETVGLGELANANGLLETALSGSSAVAPAFSRSYSLTCTGSNFGVSIEAQTLGNTTVATAPAGYTRAAEFTGRVSLDLVSPAAGTSTLNLDDSSSVAGATTASAGPSNFLANSTANLRASAYGFATPTGAIMVAGPYQGRIIITVSPT
;
A
#
# COMPACT_ATOMS: atom_id res chain seq x y z
N MET A 1 -22.97 -96.53 -68.87
CA MET A 1 -21.58 -96.04 -69.02
C MET A 1 -21.64 -94.53 -69.11
N GLN A 2 -21.71 -93.76 -68.01
CA GLN A 2 -20.71 -93.50 -66.98
C GLN A 2 -19.48 -92.74 -67.50
N ARG A 3 -19.41 -91.44 -67.11
CA ARG A 3 -18.24 -90.54 -66.87
C ARG A 3 -18.77 -89.09 -66.96
N LEU A 4 -19.17 -88.37 -65.90
CA LEU A 4 -18.48 -87.91 -64.68
C LEU A 4 -17.14 -87.19 -64.92
N PHE A 5 -17.19 -85.85 -64.83
CA PHE A 5 -16.14 -84.93 -64.32
C PHE A 5 -16.89 -83.71 -63.72
N ALA A 6 -17.06 -83.61 -62.39
CA ALA A 6 -16.14 -83.02 -61.39
C ALA A 6 -16.13 -81.47 -61.47
N VAL A 7 -16.99 -80.77 -60.71
CA VAL A 7 -16.80 -80.23 -59.33
C VAL A 7 -15.68 -79.18 -59.22
N ALA A 8 -16.07 -77.93 -58.96
CA ALA A 8 -15.39 -77.03 -58.03
C ALA A 8 -16.39 -76.01 -57.45
N ALA A 9 -16.56 -76.07 -56.13
CA ALA A 9 -17.38 -75.19 -55.32
C ALA A 9 -16.63 -73.91 -54.96
N ALA A 10 -17.35 -72.80 -54.74
CA ALA A 10 -17.04 -71.85 -53.67
C ALA A 10 -18.17 -70.81 -53.53
N SER A 11 -18.98 -71.01 -52.49
CA SER A 11 -19.83 -69.98 -51.89
C SER A 11 -18.95 -68.82 -51.40
N GLY A 12 -19.26 -67.60 -51.79
CA GLY A 12 -18.53 -66.40 -51.37
C GLY A 12 -19.47 -65.21 -51.19
N LEU A 13 -20.18 -65.21 -50.06
CA LEU A 13 -20.93 -64.06 -49.57
C LEU A 13 -19.91 -62.94 -49.23
N LEU A 14 -19.68 -61.99 -50.14
CA LEU A 14 -18.81 -60.84 -49.87
C LEU A 14 -19.54 -59.86 -48.95
N LEU A 15 -19.56 -60.14 -47.65
CA LEU A 15 -19.58 -59.09 -46.62
C LEU A 15 -18.15 -58.55 -46.48
N ALA A 16 -17.74 -57.67 -47.38
CA ALA A 16 -16.56 -56.85 -47.15
C ALA A 16 -17.02 -55.55 -46.48
N ALA A 17 -16.94 -55.57 -45.14
CA ALA A 17 -17.22 -54.47 -44.25
C ALA A 17 -16.60 -53.17 -44.77
N SER A 18 -17.43 -52.16 -45.00
CA SER A 18 -16.96 -50.78 -45.00
C SER A 18 -16.33 -50.53 -43.63
N ALA A 19 -15.00 -50.49 -43.57
CA ALA A 19 -14.28 -49.95 -42.43
C ALA A 19 -14.62 -48.45 -42.37
N VAL A 20 -15.73 -48.14 -41.71
CA VAL A 20 -16.08 -46.76 -41.36
C VAL A 20 -14.93 -46.29 -40.47
N PRO A 21 -14.27 -45.15 -40.74
CA PRO A 21 -13.26 -44.64 -39.83
C PRO A 21 -13.93 -44.48 -38.47
N ALA A 22 -13.44 -45.20 -37.47
CA ALA A 22 -13.86 -45.01 -36.09
C ALA A 22 -13.45 -43.58 -35.73
N ALA A 23 -14.39 -42.63 -35.85
CA ALA A 23 -14.19 -41.27 -35.41
C ALA A 23 -13.72 -41.36 -33.95
N ALA A 24 -12.51 -40.89 -33.66
CA ALA A 24 -11.98 -40.88 -32.31
C ALA A 24 -12.93 -40.03 -31.44
N GLN A 25 -13.79 -40.70 -30.67
CA GLN A 25 -14.80 -40.07 -29.83
C GLN A 25 -14.06 -39.42 -28.65
N SER A 26 -13.73 -38.15 -28.80
CA SER A 26 -13.14 -37.37 -27.71
C SER A 26 -14.25 -36.98 -26.75
N THR A 27 -14.17 -37.46 -25.52
CA THR A 27 -15.04 -37.01 -24.42
C THR A 27 -14.25 -36.02 -23.58
N THR A 28 -14.68 -34.76 -23.54
CA THR A 28 -14.06 -33.72 -22.72
C THR A 28 -14.85 -33.55 -21.43
N GLY A 29 -14.20 -33.77 -20.29
CA GLY A 29 -14.69 -33.34 -18.98
C GLY A 29 -14.01 -32.04 -18.56
N THR A 30 -14.76 -31.09 -18.04
CA THR A 30 -14.21 -29.84 -17.46
C THR A 30 -14.41 -29.86 -15.96
N ILE A 31 -13.32 -29.67 -15.21
CA ILE A 31 -13.34 -29.49 -13.76
C ILE A 31 -13.02 -28.02 -13.48
N VAL A 32 -13.95 -27.30 -12.86
CA VAL A 32 -13.75 -25.91 -12.43
C VAL A 32 -13.31 -25.91 -10.96
N ILE A 33 -12.12 -25.37 -10.69
CA ILE A 33 -11.59 -25.20 -9.33
C ILE A 33 -11.69 -23.73 -8.97
N ASN A 34 -12.42 -23.43 -7.89
CA ASN A 34 -12.64 -22.05 -7.42
C ASN A 34 -11.94 -21.82 -6.07
N GLY A 35 -11.46 -20.59 -5.86
CA GLY A 35 -10.92 -20.10 -4.59
C GLY A 35 -11.15 -18.60 -4.46
N SER A 36 -11.01 -18.05 -3.24
CA SER A 36 -11.23 -16.62 -2.96
C SER A 36 -10.17 -16.06 -2.01
N VAL A 37 -9.83 -14.79 -2.19
CA VAL A 37 -8.96 -14.03 -1.27
C VAL A 37 -9.72 -12.79 -0.80
N SER A 38 -9.79 -12.58 0.52
CA SER A 38 -10.39 -11.37 1.09
C SER A 38 -9.43 -10.18 0.98
N ALA A 39 -9.98 -8.98 0.79
CA ALA A 39 -9.20 -7.74 0.85
C ALA A 39 -8.68 -7.50 2.28
N ARG A 40 -7.38 -7.26 2.42
CA ARG A 40 -6.66 -7.04 3.68
C ARG A 40 -5.51 -6.07 3.44
N CYS A 41 -5.14 -5.31 4.47
CA CYS A 41 -3.91 -4.52 4.50
C CYS A 41 -3.17 -4.83 5.82
N GLY A 42 -1.85 -5.01 5.76
CA GLY A 42 -1.03 -5.32 6.93
C GLY A 42 0.45 -5.01 6.70
N THR A 43 1.25 -5.02 7.77
CA THR A 43 2.68 -4.70 7.70
C THR A 43 3.52 -5.90 7.28
N THR A 44 4.65 -5.66 6.63
CA THR A 44 5.61 -6.70 6.22
C THR A 44 7.02 -6.43 6.75
N PRO A 45 7.76 -7.48 7.18
CA PRO A 45 7.31 -8.87 7.36
C PRO A 45 6.39 -9.03 8.58
N GLY A 46 5.41 -9.94 8.50
CA GLY A 46 4.66 -10.40 9.68
C GLY A 46 3.15 -10.19 9.71
N ASN A 47 2.52 -9.61 8.67
CA ASN A 47 1.09 -9.30 8.64
C ASN A 47 0.59 -8.59 9.91
N GLY A 48 1.45 -7.80 10.55
CA GLY A 48 1.11 -7.09 11.78
C GLY A 48 0.06 -6.02 11.51
N SER A 49 -0.72 -5.68 12.54
CA SER A 49 -1.78 -4.66 12.45
C SER A 49 -1.28 -3.24 12.73
N THR A 50 0.00 -3.08 13.12
CA THR A 50 0.58 -1.79 13.51
C THR A 50 2.02 -1.66 13.02
N PHE A 51 2.39 -0.47 12.58
CA PHE A 51 3.77 -0.03 12.36
C PHE A 51 3.98 1.32 13.03
N GLY A 52 5.22 1.65 13.36
CA GLY A 52 5.56 2.92 13.96
C GLY A 52 6.89 2.84 14.68
N GLU A 53 7.55 3.97 14.80
CA GLU A 53 8.80 4.13 15.53
C GLU A 53 8.86 5.54 16.14
N THR A 54 9.71 5.73 17.14
CA THR A 54 10.01 7.07 17.66
C THR A 54 11.12 7.70 16.82
N VAL A 55 10.87 8.92 16.32
CA VAL A 55 11.88 9.72 15.65
C VAL A 55 12.39 10.80 16.60
N GLY A 56 13.70 10.81 16.87
CA GLY A 56 14.35 11.89 17.58
C GLY A 56 14.69 13.04 16.62
N LEU A 57 14.13 14.22 16.87
CA LEU A 57 14.46 15.45 16.12
C LEU A 57 15.69 16.18 16.68
N GLY A 58 16.22 15.72 17.82
CA GLY A 58 17.31 16.40 18.52
C GLY A 58 16.85 17.66 19.26
N GLU A 59 17.72 18.64 19.36
CA GLU A 59 17.40 19.95 19.93
C GLU A 59 16.49 20.72 18.97
N LEU A 60 15.35 21.20 19.49
CA LEU A 60 14.36 21.89 18.66
C LEU A 60 14.62 23.39 18.54
N ALA A 61 15.40 23.95 19.46
CA ALA A 61 15.68 25.37 19.52
C ALA A 61 17.15 25.68 19.19
N ASN A 62 17.38 26.81 18.53
CA ASN A 62 18.72 27.34 18.33
C ASN A 62 19.25 28.02 19.61
N ALA A 63 20.46 28.56 19.56
CA ALA A 63 21.11 29.23 20.70
C ALA A 63 20.31 30.44 21.26
N ASN A 64 19.39 31.01 20.49
CA ASN A 64 18.52 32.11 20.91
C ASN A 64 17.15 31.62 21.44
N GLY A 65 16.93 30.30 21.51
CA GLY A 65 15.69 29.69 21.94
C GLY A 65 14.57 29.72 20.90
N LEU A 66 14.84 30.15 19.67
CA LEU A 66 13.88 30.09 18.55
C LEU A 66 13.93 28.72 17.88
N LEU A 67 12.87 28.33 17.16
CA LEU A 67 12.86 27.08 16.40
C LEU A 67 14.10 26.95 15.50
N GLU A 68 14.70 25.77 15.49
CA GLU A 68 15.92 25.49 14.76
C GLU A 68 15.73 25.69 13.24
N THR A 69 16.75 26.29 12.61
CA THR A 69 16.69 26.70 11.20
C THR A 69 16.57 25.52 10.24
N ALA A 70 17.19 24.39 10.57
CA ALA A 70 17.05 23.17 9.79
C ALA A 70 15.62 22.60 9.82
N LEU A 71 14.92 22.75 10.95
CA LEU A 71 13.52 22.31 11.08
C LEU A 71 12.57 23.27 10.34
N SER A 72 12.74 24.57 10.54
CA SER A 72 11.90 25.59 9.89
C SER A 72 12.13 25.70 8.38
N GLY A 73 13.35 25.41 7.92
CA GLY A 73 13.70 25.34 6.50
C GLY A 73 13.35 24.01 5.82
N SER A 74 12.86 23.02 6.57
CA SER A 74 12.51 21.71 6.00
C SER A 74 11.31 21.82 5.03
N SER A 75 11.34 21.02 3.97
CA SER A 75 10.32 21.02 2.93
C SER A 75 9.90 19.61 2.56
N ALA A 76 8.84 19.48 1.76
CA ALA A 76 8.42 18.20 1.21
C ALA A 76 9.53 17.41 0.48
N VAL A 77 10.48 18.12 -0.14
CA VAL A 77 11.60 17.53 -0.90
C VAL A 77 12.80 17.23 0.00
N ALA A 78 12.98 18.01 1.06
CA ALA A 78 14.02 17.85 2.06
C ALA A 78 13.38 17.90 3.46
N PRO A 79 12.67 16.82 3.87
CA PRO A 79 11.93 16.81 5.12
C PRO A 79 12.88 16.71 6.31
N ALA A 80 12.41 17.15 7.48
CA ALA A 80 13.19 17.06 8.73
C ALA A 80 13.51 15.60 9.09
N PHE A 81 12.62 14.68 8.72
CA PHE A 81 12.89 13.25 8.72
C PHE A 81 12.06 12.53 7.65
N SER A 82 12.50 11.33 7.28
CA SER A 82 11.73 10.38 6.48
C SER A 82 11.94 8.97 7.01
N ARG A 83 10.84 8.21 7.09
CA ARG A 83 10.83 6.81 7.52
C ARG A 83 10.04 5.99 6.52
N SER A 84 10.61 4.85 6.17
CA SER A 84 10.03 3.94 5.19
C SER A 84 9.50 2.69 5.87
N TYR A 85 8.31 2.27 5.46
CA TYR A 85 7.63 1.09 5.95
C TYR A 85 7.24 0.20 4.77
N SER A 86 7.10 -1.08 5.03
CA SER A 86 6.58 -2.04 4.04
C SER A 86 5.22 -2.52 4.50
N LEU A 87 4.23 -2.39 3.61
CA LEU A 87 2.89 -2.90 3.81
C LEU A 87 2.50 -3.81 2.65
N THR A 88 1.44 -4.57 2.83
CA THR A 88 0.83 -5.38 1.78
C THR A 88 -0.67 -5.21 1.84
N CYS A 89 -1.26 -4.82 0.72
CA CYS A 89 -2.71 -4.80 0.52
C CYS A 89 -3.10 -5.79 -0.58
N THR A 90 -4.11 -6.62 -0.35
CA THR A 90 -4.57 -7.64 -1.32
C THR A 90 -5.71 -7.15 -2.23
N GLY A 91 -6.30 -6.00 -1.93
CA GLY A 91 -7.36 -5.37 -2.72
C GLY A 91 -6.82 -4.46 -3.82
N SER A 92 -7.63 -4.25 -4.87
CA SER A 92 -7.39 -3.30 -5.97
C SER A 92 -7.88 -1.87 -5.69
N ASN A 93 -8.15 -1.59 -4.42
CA ASN A 93 -8.49 -0.29 -3.86
C ASN A 93 -8.25 -0.35 -2.33
N PHE A 94 -7.96 0.80 -1.72
CA PHE A 94 -7.85 0.97 -0.28
C PHE A 94 -7.98 2.46 0.08
N GLY A 95 -8.36 2.73 1.33
CA GLY A 95 -8.39 4.06 1.93
C GLY A 95 -7.12 4.34 2.73
N VAL A 96 -6.70 5.60 2.73
CA VAL A 96 -5.60 6.12 3.54
C VAL A 96 -6.09 7.33 4.32
N SER A 97 -5.76 7.37 5.61
CA SER A 97 -6.03 8.49 6.50
C SER A 97 -4.72 8.88 7.19
N ILE A 98 -4.43 10.17 7.22
CA ILE A 98 -3.28 10.74 7.93
C ILE A 98 -3.77 11.85 8.87
N GLU A 99 -3.30 11.85 10.12
CA GLU A 99 -3.54 12.91 11.09
C GLU A 99 -2.21 13.32 11.73
N ALA A 100 -1.80 14.56 11.52
CA ALA A 100 -0.68 15.19 12.17
C ALA A 100 -1.15 15.85 13.47
N GLN A 101 -0.47 15.55 14.58
CA GLN A 101 -0.75 16.14 15.88
C GLN A 101 0.43 16.99 16.31
N THR A 102 0.14 18.24 16.68
CA THR A 102 1.12 19.30 17.00
C THR A 102 2.27 18.81 17.87
N LEU A 103 3.49 19.27 17.57
CA LEU A 103 4.65 19.02 18.40
C LEU A 103 4.58 19.93 19.64
N GLY A 104 4.07 19.39 20.74
CA GLY A 104 3.81 20.12 21.98
C GLY A 104 4.75 19.74 23.11
N ASN A 105 5.14 20.72 23.93
CA ASN A 105 5.83 20.49 25.19
C ASN A 105 4.90 19.72 26.13
N THR A 106 5.37 18.58 26.62
CA THR A 106 4.58 17.62 27.39
C THR A 106 4.55 17.92 28.90
N THR A 107 5.39 18.84 29.38
CA THR A 107 5.45 19.22 30.81
C THR A 107 4.88 20.61 31.08
N VAL A 108 4.59 21.40 30.04
CA VAL A 108 4.12 22.79 30.16
C VAL A 108 2.75 22.94 29.53
N ALA A 109 1.72 23.17 30.36
CA ALA A 109 0.34 23.34 29.89
C ALA A 109 0.09 24.71 29.22
N THR A 110 0.76 25.77 29.67
CA THR A 110 0.59 27.15 29.17
C THR A 110 1.94 27.83 29.07
N ALA A 111 2.24 28.44 27.92
CA ALA A 111 3.46 29.22 27.73
C ALA A 111 3.25 30.67 28.17
N PRO A 112 4.24 31.32 28.82
CA PRO A 112 4.21 32.76 29.06
C PRO A 112 4.19 33.58 27.76
N ALA A 113 3.84 34.87 27.86
CA ALA A 113 3.91 35.77 26.71
C ALA A 113 5.33 35.85 26.12
N GLY A 114 5.44 35.81 24.79
CA GLY A 114 6.73 35.76 24.08
C GLY A 114 7.33 34.35 23.98
N TYR A 115 6.70 33.35 24.60
CA TYR A 115 7.10 31.95 24.50
C TYR A 115 6.04 31.11 23.79
N THR A 116 6.46 29.98 23.24
CA THR A 116 5.57 28.94 22.71
C THR A 116 5.91 27.60 23.33
N ARG A 117 4.88 26.77 23.53
CA ARG A 117 5.02 25.36 23.89
C ARG A 117 4.74 24.43 22.71
N ALA A 118 4.54 24.98 21.52
CA ALA A 118 4.07 24.24 20.36
C ALA A 118 4.84 24.65 19.11
N ALA A 119 5.14 23.67 18.27
CA ALA A 119 5.55 23.84 16.89
C ALA A 119 4.59 23.04 16.00
N GLU A 120 4.03 23.70 15.00
CA GLU A 120 3.22 23.04 13.98
C GLU A 120 4.11 22.46 12.90
N PHE A 121 3.64 21.46 12.18
CA PHE A 121 4.33 20.84 11.05
C PHE A 121 3.32 20.25 10.07
N THR A 122 3.78 19.91 8.87
CA THR A 122 3.02 19.10 7.92
C THR A 122 3.56 17.67 7.93
N GLY A 123 2.69 16.71 8.25
CA GLY A 123 2.97 15.29 8.06
C GLY A 123 2.65 14.90 6.62
N ARG A 124 3.50 14.11 5.99
CA ARG A 124 3.28 13.55 4.65
C ARG A 124 3.36 12.04 4.66
N VAL A 125 2.47 11.42 3.91
CA VAL A 125 2.55 10.00 3.55
C VAL A 125 2.58 9.86 2.04
N SER A 126 3.54 9.07 1.57
CA SER A 126 3.71 8.70 0.16
C SER A 126 3.61 7.19 0.01
N LEU A 127 2.65 6.70 -0.78
CA LEU A 127 2.48 5.28 -1.09
C LEU A 127 2.76 5.00 -2.55
N ASP A 128 3.48 3.92 -2.82
CA ASP A 128 3.73 3.49 -4.19
C ASP A 128 2.56 2.63 -4.65
N LEU A 129 2.01 3.00 -5.79
CA LEU A 129 0.88 2.30 -6.39
C LEU A 129 1.32 1.65 -7.69
N VAL A 130 0.63 0.56 -8.03
CA VAL A 130 0.70 -0.08 -9.34
C VAL A 130 -0.71 -0.28 -9.87
N SER A 131 -0.94 0.14 -11.12
CA SER A 131 -2.18 -0.06 -11.84
C SER A 131 -1.93 -0.82 -13.14
N PRO A 132 -2.79 -1.78 -13.51
CA PRO A 132 -2.72 -2.41 -14.83
C PRO A 132 -2.89 -1.41 -15.99
N ALA A 133 -3.61 -0.31 -15.76
CA ALA A 133 -3.93 0.67 -16.81
C ALA A 133 -2.92 1.82 -16.89
N ALA A 134 -2.33 2.22 -15.77
CA ALA A 134 -1.48 3.42 -15.67
C ALA A 134 -0.01 3.12 -15.28
N GLY A 135 0.35 1.87 -14.99
CA GLY A 135 1.69 1.52 -14.52
C GLY A 135 1.92 1.95 -13.07
N THR A 136 3.16 2.34 -12.74
CA THR A 136 3.54 2.76 -11.38
C THR A 136 3.24 4.24 -11.14
N SER A 137 2.74 4.58 -9.95
CA SER A 137 2.50 5.96 -9.52
C SER A 137 2.72 6.11 -8.01
N THR A 138 2.60 7.34 -7.51
CA THR A 138 2.70 7.64 -6.08
C THR A 138 1.48 8.44 -5.63
N LEU A 139 0.85 7.98 -4.55
CA LEU A 139 -0.19 8.73 -3.84
C LEU A 139 0.46 9.48 -2.69
N ASN A 140 0.37 10.81 -2.72
CA ASN A 140 0.85 11.69 -1.66
C ASN A 140 -0.33 12.30 -0.92
N LEU A 141 -0.27 12.25 0.41
CA LEU A 141 -1.21 12.94 1.30
C LEU A 141 -0.40 13.80 2.26
N ASP A 142 -0.87 15.03 2.46
CA ASP A 142 -0.35 15.96 3.46
C ASP A 142 -1.44 16.25 4.48
N ASP A 143 -1.03 16.36 5.74
CA ASP A 143 -1.89 16.77 6.84
C ASP A 143 -1.16 17.78 7.72
N SER A 144 -1.79 18.93 7.97
CA SER A 144 -1.21 20.01 8.75
C SER A 144 -1.64 19.88 10.20
N SER A 145 -0.68 19.85 11.13
CA SER A 145 -0.99 19.73 12.56
C SER A 145 -1.76 20.91 13.14
N SER A 146 -1.76 22.04 12.44
CA SER A 146 -2.52 23.24 12.80
C SER A 146 -4.03 23.14 12.51
N VAL A 147 -4.45 22.10 11.79
CA VAL A 147 -5.85 21.86 11.42
C VAL A 147 -6.31 20.57 12.10
N ALA A 148 -7.42 20.62 12.82
CA ALA A 148 -7.94 19.44 13.49
C ALA A 148 -8.62 18.49 12.50
N GLY A 149 -8.38 17.18 12.69
CA GLY A 149 -8.99 16.11 11.91
C GLY A 149 -8.05 15.54 10.85
N ALA A 150 -8.35 14.33 10.40
CA ALA A 150 -7.50 13.61 9.48
C ALA A 150 -7.80 13.96 8.02
N THR A 151 -6.75 14.06 7.20
CA THR A 151 -6.85 14.08 5.75
C THR A 151 -6.97 12.65 5.21
N THR A 152 -7.99 12.40 4.40
CA THR A 152 -8.28 11.07 3.83
C THR A 152 -8.21 11.07 2.31
N ALA A 153 -7.68 9.99 1.73
CA ALA A 153 -7.75 9.74 0.29
C ALA A 153 -8.04 8.26 0.00
N SER A 154 -8.47 7.98 -1.23
CA SER A 154 -8.58 6.63 -1.76
C SER A 154 -7.51 6.43 -2.84
N ALA A 155 -6.94 5.22 -2.89
CA ALA A 155 -6.10 4.82 -4.01
C ALA A 155 -6.88 4.78 -5.33
N GLY A 156 -8.21 4.68 -5.29
CA GLY A 156 -9.08 4.59 -6.46
C GLY A 156 -9.17 3.16 -7.02
N PRO A 157 -10.11 2.90 -7.93
CA PRO A 157 -10.31 1.57 -8.50
C PRO A 157 -9.10 1.14 -9.34
N SER A 158 -8.78 -0.15 -9.28
CA SER A 158 -7.68 -0.77 -10.04
C SER A 158 -6.29 -0.21 -9.71
N ASN A 159 -6.11 0.31 -8.49
CA ASN A 159 -4.83 0.70 -7.93
C ASN A 159 -4.47 -0.24 -6.78
N PHE A 160 -3.39 -0.98 -6.96
CA PHE A 160 -2.83 -1.85 -5.95
C PHE A 160 -1.67 -1.15 -5.26
N LEU A 161 -1.44 -1.47 -3.99
CA LEU A 161 -0.20 -1.08 -3.33
C LEU A 161 0.96 -1.83 -4.00
N ALA A 162 2.04 -1.13 -4.34
CA ALA A 162 3.20 -1.74 -4.98
C ALA A 162 3.81 -2.80 -4.07
N ASN A 163 4.11 -3.98 -4.63
CA ASN A 163 4.80 -5.05 -3.92
C ASN A 163 6.32 -4.80 -3.94
N SER A 164 6.76 -3.82 -3.16
CA SER A 164 8.15 -3.45 -2.97
C SER A 164 8.45 -3.23 -1.49
N THR A 165 9.72 -3.35 -1.13
CA THR A 165 10.16 -2.85 0.18
C THR A 165 9.99 -1.34 0.22
N ALA A 166 9.73 -0.80 1.41
CA ALA A 166 9.62 0.63 1.63
C ALA A 166 8.50 1.31 0.82
N ASN A 167 7.42 0.61 0.48
CA ASN A 167 6.28 1.10 -0.33
C ASN A 167 5.34 2.10 0.39
N LEU A 168 5.67 2.49 1.62
CA LEU A 168 5.11 3.63 2.32
C LEU A 168 6.24 4.46 2.90
N ARG A 169 6.17 5.78 2.76
CA ARG A 169 7.10 6.72 3.38
C ARG A 169 6.32 7.75 4.16
N ALA A 170 6.67 7.91 5.43
CA ALA A 170 6.14 8.95 6.30
C ALA A 170 7.24 9.98 6.58
N SER A 171 6.92 11.25 6.44
CA SER A 171 7.84 12.35 6.70
C SER A 171 7.13 13.52 7.38
N ALA A 172 7.91 14.42 7.97
CA ALA A 172 7.42 15.70 8.46
C ALA A 172 8.31 16.83 7.94
N TYR A 173 7.69 17.96 7.62
CA TYR A 173 8.39 19.15 7.18
C TYR A 173 7.63 20.43 7.53
N GLY A 174 8.23 21.58 7.24
CA GLY A 174 7.58 22.88 7.40
C GLY A 174 7.29 23.22 8.85
N PHE A 175 8.22 22.90 9.75
CA PHE A 175 8.03 23.17 11.17
C PHE A 175 7.94 24.68 11.41
N ALA A 176 6.97 25.11 12.21
CA ALA A 176 6.74 26.52 12.46
C ALA A 176 6.29 26.78 13.90
N THR A 177 6.81 27.86 14.47
CA THR A 177 6.33 28.47 15.72
C THR A 177 5.76 29.85 15.40
N PRO A 178 4.95 30.45 16.30
CA PRO A 178 4.62 31.86 16.19
C PRO A 178 5.89 32.72 16.02
N THR A 179 5.83 33.73 15.17
CA THR A 179 6.99 34.55 14.80
C THR A 179 7.62 35.19 16.04
N GLY A 180 8.91 34.95 16.24
CA GLY A 180 9.68 35.49 17.36
C GLY A 180 9.41 34.84 18.72
N ALA A 181 8.57 33.79 18.78
CA ALA A 181 8.32 33.08 20.03
C ALA A 181 9.49 32.17 20.42
N ILE A 182 9.91 32.26 21.68
CA ILE A 182 10.93 31.38 22.27
C ILE A 182 10.28 30.05 22.66
N MET A 183 10.89 28.93 22.28
CA MET A 183 10.41 27.61 22.67
C MET A 183 10.65 27.40 24.18
N VAL A 184 9.61 27.00 24.91
CA VAL A 184 9.75 26.67 26.33
C VAL A 184 10.57 25.39 26.49
N ALA A 185 11.59 25.41 27.34
CA ALA A 185 12.42 24.23 27.60
C ALA A 185 11.59 23.05 28.13
N GLY A 186 11.93 21.85 27.67
CA GLY A 186 11.29 20.61 28.10
C GLY A 186 11.11 19.62 26.95
N PRO A 187 10.59 18.42 27.24
CA PRO A 187 10.35 17.41 26.23
C PRO A 187 9.13 17.74 25.37
N TYR A 188 9.31 17.68 24.06
CA TYR A 188 8.24 17.85 23.08
C TYR A 188 7.84 16.52 22.45
N GLN A 189 6.55 16.34 22.18
CA GLN A 189 6.03 15.20 21.45
C GLN A 189 4.97 15.66 20.44
N GLY A 190 5.07 15.14 19.22
CA GLY A 190 4.07 15.24 18.16
C GLY A 190 3.89 13.87 17.52
N ARG A 191 2.85 13.70 16.71
CA ARG A 191 2.51 12.39 16.14
C ARG A 191 2.05 12.52 14.69
N ILE A 192 2.33 11.51 13.88
CA ILE A 192 1.68 11.30 12.59
C ILE A 192 0.96 9.96 12.70
N ILE A 193 -0.36 9.99 12.73
CA ILE A 193 -1.19 8.79 12.79
C ILE A 193 -1.56 8.43 11.36
N ILE A 194 -1.22 7.21 10.94
CA ILE A 194 -1.45 6.74 9.58
C ILE A 194 -2.31 5.49 9.65
N THR A 195 -3.45 5.52 8.99
CA THR A 195 -4.35 4.37 8.87
C THR A 195 -4.50 4.02 7.40
N VAL A 196 -4.20 2.76 7.07
CA VAL A 196 -4.43 2.19 5.73
C VAL A 196 -5.42 1.06 5.90
N SER A 197 -6.53 1.10 5.17
CA SER A 197 -7.62 0.14 5.32
C SER A 197 -8.17 -0.33 3.97
N PRO A 198 -8.47 -1.62 3.81
CA PRO A 198 -9.21 -2.09 2.65
C PRO A 198 -10.57 -1.39 2.53
N THR A 199 -11.04 -1.20 1.30
CA THR A 199 -12.39 -0.71 0.98
C THR A 199 -13.30 -1.83 0.53
#